data_AF-A0A351EVQ8-F1
#
_entry.id   AF-A0A351EVQ8-F1
#
_cell.length_a   1.000
_cell.length_b   1.000
_cell.length_c   1.000
_cell.angle_alpha   90.00
_cell.angle_beta   90.00
_cell.angle_gamma   90.00
#
_symmetry.space_group_name_H-M   'P 1'
#
loop_
_entity.id
_entity.type
_entity.pdbx_description
1 polymer ?
#
loop_
_entity_poly.entity_id
_entity_poly.type
_entity_poly.pdbx_seq_one_letter_code
_entity_poly.pdbx_strand_id
1 'polypeptide(L)'
;GDEAIIDVATPTADGPVLDDVVFGASDIFVWLLGESLDPDPALIFPTLAAIDGWAGGRAVLWGNNSQSCMRIAIAADSTNDLAEIEEVTRLWAGNNPDRSVRLEADLVIVTGCAPYIP
;
A
#
# COMPACT_ATOMS: atom_id res chain seq x y z
N GLY A 1 23.63 1.72 -1.45
CA GLY A 1 24.24 0.45 -1.00
C GLY A 1 23.28 -0.65 -1.39
N ASP A 2 23.71 -1.91 -1.45
CA ASP A 2 22.76 -3.03 -1.53
C ASP A 2 22.00 -3.08 -0.20
N GLU A 3 20.82 -2.46 -0.19
CA GLU A 3 19.88 -2.54 0.93
C GLU A 3 19.15 -3.88 0.84
N ALA A 4 19.06 -4.59 1.97
CA ALA A 4 18.49 -5.92 2.00
C ALA A 4 16.96 -5.83 1.98
N ILE A 5 16.35 -6.29 0.88
CA ILE A 5 14.89 -6.40 0.78
C ILE A 5 14.37 -7.35 1.88
N ILE A 6 13.40 -6.87 2.65
CA ILE A 6 12.68 -7.65 3.66
C ILE A 6 11.68 -8.55 2.93
N ASP A 7 11.76 -9.86 3.18
CA ASP A 7 10.77 -10.82 2.68
C ASP A 7 9.48 -10.70 3.50
N VAL A 8 8.52 -9.96 2.96
CA VAL A 8 7.20 -9.76 3.56
C VAL A 8 6.30 -10.94 3.21
N ALA A 9 5.60 -11.50 4.20
CA ALA A 9 4.60 -12.53 3.96
C ALA A 9 3.37 -11.95 3.25
N THR A 10 2.77 -12.71 2.34
CA THR A 10 1.51 -12.29 1.70
C THR A 10 0.43 -12.10 2.76
N PRO A 11 -0.23 -10.93 2.81
CA PRO A 11 -1.31 -10.70 3.76
C PRO A 11 -2.49 -11.65 3.51
N THR A 12 -3.17 -12.06 4.57
CA THR A 12 -4.38 -12.91 4.46
C THR A 12 -5.49 -12.17 3.71
N ALA A 13 -6.26 -12.86 2.88
CA ALA A 13 -7.47 -12.33 2.24
C ALA A 13 -8.74 -12.67 3.05
N ASP A 14 -9.77 -11.83 2.95
CA ASP A 14 -11.06 -12.05 3.64
C ASP A 14 -12.09 -12.77 2.73
N GLY A 15 -11.67 -13.20 1.54
CA GLY A 15 -12.52 -13.87 0.56
C GLY A 15 -11.71 -14.64 -0.47
N PRO A 16 -12.34 -15.09 -1.57
CA PRO A 16 -11.66 -15.80 -2.65
C PRO A 16 -10.55 -14.93 -3.23
N VAL A 17 -9.31 -15.45 -3.18
CA VAL A 17 -8.14 -14.80 -3.77
C VAL A 17 -8.31 -14.77 -5.29
N LEU A 18 -8.13 -13.58 -5.85
CA LEU A 18 -8.07 -13.34 -7.28
C LEU A 18 -6.61 -13.34 -7.75
N ASP A 19 -5.72 -12.70 -6.98
CA ASP A 19 -4.29 -12.62 -7.26
C ASP A 19 -3.47 -12.29 -6.00
N ASP A 20 -2.17 -12.58 -6.03
CA ASP A 20 -1.20 -12.10 -5.04
C ASP A 20 0.12 -11.73 -5.72
N VAL A 21 0.69 -10.60 -5.30
CA VAL A 21 1.81 -9.97 -6.01
C VAL A 21 2.86 -9.45 -5.05
N VAL A 22 4.09 -9.33 -5.55
CA VAL A 22 5.09 -8.45 -4.95
C VAL A 22 4.62 -7.02 -5.13
N PHE A 23 4.73 -6.23 -4.06
CA PHE A 23 4.39 -4.80 -4.08
C PHE A 23 5.67 -3.99 -3.85
N GLY A 24 6.23 -3.50 -4.95
CA GLY A 24 7.49 -2.77 -4.98
C GLY A 24 7.34 -1.27 -4.72
N ALA A 25 8.47 -0.59 -4.50
CA ALA A 25 8.50 0.85 -4.32
C ALA A 25 7.88 1.63 -5.51
N SER A 26 8.05 1.15 -6.74
CA SER A 26 7.40 1.75 -7.93
C SER A 26 5.87 1.65 -7.88
N ASP A 27 5.32 0.62 -7.23
CA ASP A 27 3.88 0.44 -7.10
C ASP A 27 3.29 1.48 -6.15
N ILE A 28 4.02 1.90 -5.11
CA ILE A 28 3.65 3.03 -4.24
C ILE A 28 3.50 4.31 -5.07
N PHE A 29 4.46 4.59 -5.95
CA PHE A 29 4.42 5.76 -6.82
C PHE A 29 3.18 5.76 -7.72
N VAL A 30 2.97 4.66 -8.44
CA VAL A 30 1.84 4.52 -9.38
C VAL A 30 0.50 4.54 -8.65
N TRP A 31 0.42 3.91 -7.49
CA TRP A 31 -0.80 3.85 -6.70
C TRP A 31 -1.19 5.23 -6.14
N LEU A 32 -0.25 5.96 -5.53
CA LEU A 32 -0.56 7.21 -4.83
C LEU A 32 -0.63 8.42 -5.75
N LEU A 33 0.09 8.41 -6.88
CA LEU A 33 0.19 9.57 -7.78
C LEU A 33 -0.32 9.28 -9.21
N GLY A 34 -0.61 8.02 -9.56
CA GLY A 34 -0.95 7.63 -10.94
C GLY A 34 -2.39 7.88 -11.37
N GLU A 35 -3.27 8.34 -10.47
CA GLU A 35 -4.68 8.65 -10.82
C GLU A 35 -4.81 9.89 -11.74
N SER A 36 -3.79 10.76 -11.79
CA SER A 36 -3.80 12.02 -12.56
C SER A 36 -2.40 12.34 -13.12
N LEU A 37 -2.36 13.03 -14.27
CA LEU A 37 -1.11 13.62 -14.79
C LEU A 37 -0.69 14.89 -14.01
N ASP A 38 -1.57 15.41 -13.16
CA ASP A 38 -1.33 16.50 -12.23
C ASP A 38 -1.73 16.02 -10.82
N PRO A 39 -0.85 15.28 -10.11
CA PRO A 39 -1.16 14.75 -8.79
C PRO A 39 -1.24 15.88 -7.75
N ASP A 40 -1.93 15.62 -6.64
CA ASP A 40 -1.98 16.57 -5.53
C ASP A 40 -0.55 16.89 -5.04
N PRO A 41 -0.10 18.15 -5.11
CA PRO A 41 1.24 18.54 -4.64
C PRO A 41 1.51 18.15 -3.18
N ALA A 42 0.46 18.04 -2.36
CA ALA A 42 0.58 17.61 -0.97
C ALA A 42 1.01 16.14 -0.83
N LEU A 43 0.79 15.30 -1.84
CA LEU A 43 1.16 13.88 -1.83
C LEU A 43 2.53 13.60 -2.45
N ILE A 44 3.09 14.51 -3.25
CA ILE A 44 4.33 14.26 -3.99
C ILE A 44 5.49 13.96 -3.04
N PHE A 45 5.82 14.88 -2.13
CA PHE A 45 6.95 14.70 -1.21
C PHE A 45 6.76 13.54 -0.23
N PRO A 46 5.60 13.37 0.43
CA PRO A 46 5.36 12.20 1.29
C PRO A 46 5.48 10.87 0.54
N THR A 47 5.03 10.81 -0.72
CA THR A 47 5.16 9.61 -1.55
C THR A 47 6.63 9.32 -1.85
N LEU A 48 7.44 10.34 -2.18
CA LEU A 48 8.86 10.15 -2.43
C LEU A 48 9.62 9.68 -1.16
N ALA A 49 9.27 10.21 0.01
CA ALA A 49 9.85 9.75 1.28
C ALA A 49 9.49 8.28 1.57
N ALA A 50 8.21 7.92 1.42
CA ALA A 50 7.74 6.55 1.57
C ALA A 50 8.40 5.56 0.59
N ILE A 51 8.75 6.00 -0.62
CA ILE A 51 9.49 5.21 -1.62
C ILE A 51 10.95 5.03 -1.21
N ASP A 52 11.59 6.09 -0.69
CA ASP A 52 12.99 6.07 -0.29
C ASP A 52 13.25 5.09 0.87
N GLY A 53 12.33 5.04 1.84
CA GLY A 53 12.43 4.15 2.99
C GLY A 53 11.69 2.81 2.87
N TRP A 54 11.32 2.41 1.65
CA TRP A 54 10.65 1.13 1.39
C TRP A 54 11.64 -0.03 1.43
N ALA A 55 11.31 -1.07 2.20
CA ALA A 55 12.16 -2.25 2.35
C ALA A 55 11.57 -3.53 1.74
N GLY A 56 10.27 -3.57 1.47
CA GLY A 56 9.60 -4.80 1.03
C GLY A 56 8.08 -4.66 1.00
N GLY A 57 7.42 -5.46 0.18
CA GLY A 57 5.96 -5.44 0.15
C GLY A 57 5.31 -6.61 -0.57
N ARG A 58 4.13 -6.97 -0.10
CA ARG A 58 3.23 -7.94 -0.73
C ARG A 58 1.82 -7.38 -0.75
N ALA A 59 1.07 -7.75 -1.77
CA ALA A 59 -0.35 -7.49 -1.82
C ALA A 59 -1.14 -8.75 -2.16
N VAL A 60 -2.36 -8.82 -1.63
CA VAL A 60 -3.37 -9.79 -2.04
C VAL A 60 -4.59 -9.06 -2.56
N LEU A 61 -5.13 -9.52 -3.68
CA LEU A 61 -6.39 -9.09 -4.27
C LEU A 61 -7.41 -10.20 -4.04
N TRP A 62 -8.56 -9.85 -3.48
CA TRP A 62 -9.69 -10.78 -3.32
C TRP A 62 -10.99 -10.11 -3.68
N GLY A 63 -12.01 -10.92 -3.91
CA GLY A 63 -13.33 -10.38 -4.18
C GLY A 63 -14.27 -11.34 -4.87
N ASN A 64 -15.28 -10.76 -5.47
CA ASN A 64 -16.30 -11.43 -6.24
C ASN A 64 -16.84 -10.48 -7.33
N ASN A 65 -17.92 -10.89 -8.01
CA ASN A 65 -18.53 -10.12 -9.10
C ASN A 65 -19.16 -8.77 -8.67
N SER A 66 -19.17 -8.43 -7.38
CA SER A 66 -19.73 -7.18 -6.85
C SER A 66 -18.66 -6.26 -6.24
N GLN A 67 -17.54 -6.79 -5.77
CA GLN A 67 -16.52 -6.03 -5.05
C GLN A 67 -15.15 -6.64 -5.26
N SER A 68 -14.15 -5.78 -5.41
CA SER A 68 -12.73 -6.15 -5.34
C SER A 68 -12.07 -5.39 -4.21
N CYS A 69 -11.24 -6.09 -3.47
CA CYS A 69 -10.52 -5.57 -2.33
C CYS A 69 -9.05 -5.93 -2.44
N MET A 70 -8.19 -5.01 -2.04
CA MET A 70 -6.75 -5.21 -1.99
C MET A 70 -6.24 -4.94 -0.58
N ARG A 71 -5.29 -5.75 -0.13
CA ARG A 71 -4.57 -5.56 1.13
C ARG A 71 -3.10 -5.61 0.83
N ILE A 72 -2.40 -4.57 1.25
CA ILE A 72 -0.98 -4.38 1.03
C ILE A 72 -0.31 -4.43 2.40
N ALA A 73 0.74 -5.22 2.53
CA ALA A 73 1.65 -5.20 3.66
C ALA A 73 2.97 -4.59 3.21
N ILE A 74 3.42 -3.53 3.88
CA ILE A 74 4.59 -2.74 3.50
C ILE A 74 5.56 -2.73 4.68
N ALA A 75 6.80 -3.16 4.42
CA ALA A 75 7.93 -3.04 5.35
C ALA A 75 8.75 -1.80 4.99
N ALA A 76 9.40 -1.24 6.02
CA ALA A 76 10.25 -0.06 5.90
C ALA A 76 11.65 -0.35 6.42
N ASP A 77 12.65 0.41 5.95
CA ASP A 77 14.05 0.19 6.32
C ASP A 77 14.32 0.57 7.78
N SER A 78 13.58 1.56 8.28
CA SER A 78 13.64 1.99 9.67
C SER A 78 12.27 2.31 10.26
N THR A 79 12.24 2.52 11.59
CA THR A 79 11.04 2.99 12.28
C THR A 79 10.60 4.38 11.84
N ASN A 80 11.53 5.24 11.41
CA ASN A 80 11.19 6.55 10.86
C ASN A 80 10.47 6.40 9.52
N ASP A 81 11.01 5.57 8.65
CA ASP A 81 10.46 5.31 7.32
C ASP A 81 9.09 4.63 7.41
N LEU A 82 8.91 3.74 8.41
CA LEU A 82 7.62 3.13 8.70
C LEU A 82 6.56 4.20 9.03
N ALA A 83 6.92 5.23 9.78
CA ALA A 83 6.04 6.34 10.12
C ALA A 83 5.72 7.20 8.88
N GLU A 84 6.69 7.40 7.98
CA GLU A 84 6.49 8.14 6.72
C GLU A 84 5.54 7.38 5.76
N ILE A 85 5.71 6.06 5.64
CA ILE A 85 4.80 5.19 4.87
C ILE A 85 3.40 5.20 5.52
N GLU A 86 3.31 5.11 6.85
CA GLU A 86 2.03 5.20 7.54
C GLU A 86 1.33 6.54 7.28
N GLU A 87 2.07 7.66 7.35
CA GLU A 87 1.53 8.99 7.12
C GLU A 87 0.92 9.10 5.72
N VAL A 88 1.67 8.78 4.67
CA VAL A 88 1.17 8.95 3.29
C VAL A 88 0.01 8.00 2.99
N THR A 89 0.04 6.78 3.52
CA THR A 89 -1.06 5.82 3.32
C THR A 89 -2.32 6.26 4.08
N ARG A 90 -2.17 6.90 5.26
CA ARG A 90 -3.30 7.51 5.98
C ARG A 90 -3.90 8.71 5.24
N LEU A 91 -3.06 9.54 4.60
CA LEU A 91 -3.53 10.62 3.73
C LEU A 91 -4.35 10.06 2.56
N TRP A 92 -3.88 8.99 1.93
CA TRP A 92 -4.62 8.29 0.87
C TRP A 92 -5.94 7.68 1.36
N ALA A 93 -5.96 7.08 2.55
CA ALA A 93 -7.17 6.50 3.10
C ALA A 93 -8.25 7.57 3.36
N GLY A 94 -7.85 8.71 3.92
CA GLY A 94 -8.69 9.90 4.06
C GLY A 94 -10.09 9.62 4.63
N ASN A 95 -11.07 10.44 4.26
CA ASN A 95 -12.47 10.26 4.67
C ASN A 95 -13.20 9.14 3.88
N ASN A 96 -12.48 8.19 3.28
CA ASN A 96 -13.09 7.08 2.57
C ASN A 96 -13.32 5.89 3.53
N PRO A 97 -14.58 5.53 3.83
CA PRO A 97 -14.88 4.45 4.78
C PRO A 97 -14.49 3.05 4.29
N ASP A 98 -14.26 2.88 2.99
CA ASP A 98 -13.84 1.60 2.39
C ASP A 98 -12.31 1.43 2.36
N ARG A 99 -11.57 2.37 2.97
CA ARG A 99 -10.12 2.37 3.08
C ARG A 99 -9.70 2.34 4.55
N SER A 100 -8.66 1.59 4.87
CA SER A 100 -8.10 1.51 6.21
C SER A 100 -6.59 1.35 6.20
N VAL A 101 -5.95 1.90 7.24
CA VAL A 101 -4.51 1.78 7.50
C VAL A 101 -4.32 1.42 8.96
N ARG A 102 -3.53 0.38 9.20
CA ARG A 102 -3.19 -0.12 10.53
C ARG A 102 -1.75 -0.59 10.56
N LEU A 103 -1.13 -0.54 11.74
CA LEU A 103 0.18 -1.12 11.97
C LEU A 103 0.03 -2.56 12.48
N GLU A 104 0.84 -3.47 11.96
CA GLU A 104 1.02 -4.82 12.49
C GLU A 104 2.50 -5.09 12.69
N ALA A 105 2.95 -5.14 13.95
CA ALA A 105 4.36 -5.23 14.29
C ALA A 105 5.17 -4.11 13.60
N ASP A 106 5.96 -4.47 12.60
CA ASP A 106 6.87 -3.64 11.80
C ASP A 106 6.34 -3.40 10.36
N LEU A 107 5.04 -3.62 10.13
CA LEU A 107 4.41 -3.45 8.82
C LEU A 107 3.30 -2.40 8.84
N VAL A 108 3.22 -1.60 7.78
CA VAL A 108 2.03 -0.81 7.44
C VAL A 108 1.11 -1.70 6.62
N ILE A 109 -0.09 -1.95 7.15
CA ILE A 109 -1.14 -2.70 6.46
C ILE A 109 -2.19 -1.75 5.95
N VAL A 110 -2.33 -1.72 4.63
CA VAL A 110 -3.35 -0.93 3.93
C VAL A 110 -4.42 -1.88 3.41
N THR A 111 -5.69 -1.53 3.54
CA THR A 111 -6.79 -2.25 2.89
C THR A 111 -7.72 -1.27 2.22
N GLY A 112 -8.10 -1.55 0.97
CA GLY A 112 -9.08 -0.79 0.22
C GLY A 112 -10.01 -1.70 -0.55
N CYS A 113 -11.30 -1.39 -0.56
CA CYS A 113 -12.30 -2.07 -1.37
C CYS A 113 -12.97 -1.10 -2.34
N ALA A 114 -13.39 -1.60 -3.49
CA ALA A 114 -14.16 -0.87 -4.47
C ALA A 114 -15.19 -1.80 -5.14
N PRO A 115 -16.32 -1.27 -5.65
CA PRO A 115 -17.20 -2.04 -6.53
C PRO A 115 -16.41 -2.64 -7.69
N TYR A 116 -16.70 -3.90 -8.03
CA TYR A 116 -16.07 -4.53 -9.19
C TYR A 116 -16.56 -3.83 -10.47
N ILE A 117 -15.65 -3.25 -11.24
CA ILE A 117 -15.95 -2.69 -12.56
C ILE A 117 -15.43 -3.72 -13.58
N PRO A 118 -16.33 -4.41 -14.32
CA PRO A 118 -15.95 -5.46 -15.26
C PRO A 118 -15.21 -4.93 -16.50
#